data_AF-A0A1Z9QKF1-F1
#
_entry.id   AF-A0A1Z9QKF1-F1
#
_cell.length_a   1.000
_cell.length_b   1.000
_cell.length_c   1.000
_cell.angle_alpha   90.00
_cell.angle_beta   90.00
_cell.angle_gamma   90.00
#
_symmetry.space_group_name_H-M   'P 1'
#
loop_
_entity.id
_entity.type
_entity.pdbx_description
1 polymer ?
#
loop_
_entity_poly.entity_id
_entity_poly.type
_entity_poly.pdbx_seq_one_letter_code
_entity_poly.pdbx_strand_id
1 'polypeptide(L)'
;MNSILSRQIVPLLLVSIGLPLLVLAGVGLYFVFQQGYLLWFLVVLAIASVVTKLLLIWFHRHDGNFLLQGDCIVEPSEDWSEREHEIWSRGNQAIDESLRDNNEWSGLQTHAIKIVRMTAGEYGCTEWDFSVPASLRMFEEVSRRYRRTLQTHVPFVEAVKVSHVRYAVQNQENIGHVGKTYHVARNVWRGLRLLNPAAAVASEVRDYITGEIFSKVSVETQWQLKKAFLQEVLSVAMDLYSGRFNVEDAEMLSSQIMEHDRERMAVPLDPVRIVVVGQQNSGKSSLINALRGEVGAEVDVLPVVGQATVYAYSMDGVERLHLVELPAIEGGKTVAEELVSELTESDIVIWVLKADQPARALDVKLYEHFKEHYRGRGSLQKKQPVLLGLLTQVDRLSPAAQGSPPSDLTDNEVDEVCNIKEALSYNQDILPFKTIIPVALAPDQGPYNLVEVVNYLEESYQAAVQVQLNRRGREARQRDLGVAEQGKRLARTAKSLFNKVVSGDS
;
A
#
# COMPACT_ATOMS: atom_id res chain seq x y z
N MET A 1 -9.84 -3.75 20.55
CA MET A 1 -11.19 -3.26 20.88
C MET A 1 -11.33 -1.73 21.02
N ASN A 2 -10.27 -0.91 20.87
CA ASN A 2 -10.31 0.54 21.11
C ASN A 2 -10.38 1.44 19.85
N SER A 3 -10.33 0.88 18.64
CA SER A 3 -10.24 1.68 17.39
C SER A 3 -11.61 2.00 16.74
N ILE A 4 -12.57 1.07 16.81
CA ILE A 4 -13.89 1.19 16.17
C ILE A 4 -14.79 2.21 16.89
N LEU A 5 -14.65 2.33 18.21
CA LEU A 5 -15.36 3.31 19.01
C LEU A 5 -15.00 4.75 18.64
N SER A 6 -13.76 5.04 18.19
CA SER A 6 -13.32 6.43 17.95
C SER A 6 -13.99 7.11 16.74
N ARG A 7 -14.23 6.39 15.63
CA ARG A 7 -14.77 6.98 14.40
C ARG A 7 -16.25 7.34 14.46
N GLN A 8 -17.02 6.66 15.31
CA GLN A 8 -18.44 6.97 15.53
C GLN A 8 -18.66 7.90 16.74
N ILE A 9 -17.82 7.82 17.77
CA ILE A 9 -17.94 8.67 18.95
C ILE A 9 -17.50 10.11 18.66
N VAL A 10 -16.49 10.36 17.81
CA VAL A 10 -16.04 11.72 17.49
C VAL A 10 -17.14 12.60 16.87
N PRO A 11 -17.90 12.18 15.84
CA PRO A 11 -19.01 12.98 15.34
C PRO A 11 -20.14 13.11 16.37
N LEU A 12 -20.40 12.08 17.18
CA LEU A 12 -21.38 12.14 18.27
C LEU A 12 -20.98 13.11 19.39
N LEU A 13 -19.69 13.19 19.75
CA LEU A 13 -19.14 14.16 20.68
C LEU A 13 -19.15 15.57 20.10
N LEU A 14 -18.82 15.73 18.82
CA LEU A 14 -18.92 17.01 18.10
C LEU A 14 -20.35 17.53 18.06
N VAL A 15 -21.33 16.66 17.83
CA VAL A 15 -22.75 17.03 17.89
C VAL A 15 -23.18 17.28 19.33
N SER A 16 -22.77 16.42 20.29
CA SER A 16 -23.13 16.55 21.70
C SER A 16 -22.55 17.79 22.38
N ILE A 17 -21.41 18.31 21.91
CA ILE A 17 -20.78 19.53 22.43
C ILE A 17 -21.17 20.74 21.58
N GLY A 18 -21.17 20.59 20.25
CA GLY A 18 -21.45 21.67 19.31
C GLY A 18 -22.91 22.12 19.31
N LEU A 19 -23.86 21.20 19.48
CA LEU A 19 -25.29 21.53 19.44
C LEU A 19 -25.74 22.34 20.68
N PRO A 20 -25.35 21.97 21.92
CA PRO A 20 -25.61 22.83 23.09
C PRO A 20 -24.94 24.20 22.99
N LEU A 21 -23.71 24.29 22.48
CA LEU A 21 -23.02 25.56 22.28
C LEU A 21 -23.73 26.44 21.22
N LEU A 22 -24.20 25.85 20.13
CA LEU A 22 -24.99 26.56 19.11
C LEU A 22 -26.33 27.05 19.66
N VAL A 23 -27.03 26.22 20.43
CA VAL A 23 -28.28 26.60 21.10
C VAL A 23 -28.02 27.71 22.11
N LEU A 24 -26.97 27.60 22.92
CA LEU A 24 -26.59 28.64 23.89
C LEU A 24 -26.21 29.95 23.20
N ALA A 25 -25.47 29.88 22.08
CA ALA A 25 -25.11 31.04 21.27
C ALA A 25 -26.36 31.69 20.65
N GLY A 26 -27.30 30.89 20.13
CA GLY A 26 -28.56 31.37 19.56
C GLY A 26 -29.47 32.03 20.61
N VAL A 27 -29.66 31.38 21.76
CA VAL A 27 -30.44 31.92 22.88
C VAL A 27 -29.77 33.16 23.48
N GLY A 28 -28.44 33.13 23.62
CA GLY A 28 -27.66 34.27 24.08
C GLY A 28 -27.79 35.47 23.14
N LEU A 29 -27.72 35.26 21.82
CA LEU A 29 -27.89 36.30 20.83
C LEU A 29 -29.31 36.86 20.81
N TYR A 30 -30.32 36.00 20.97
CA TYR A 30 -31.72 36.41 21.12
C TYR A 30 -31.94 37.27 22.38
N PHE A 31 -31.35 36.87 23.51
CA PHE A 31 -31.43 37.63 24.77
C PHE A 31 -30.72 38.99 24.67
N VAL A 32 -29.53 39.03 24.07
CA VAL A 32 -28.79 40.27 23.81
C VAL A 32 -29.58 41.22 22.91
N PHE A 33 -30.28 40.68 21.90
CA PHE A 33 -31.16 41.46 21.04
C PHE A 33 -32.37 42.01 21.80
N GLN A 34 -33.03 41.19 22.62
CA GLN A 34 -34.19 41.62 23.42
C GLN A 34 -33.85 42.72 24.42
N GLN A 35 -32.65 42.67 25.01
CA GLN A 35 -32.19 43.65 26.00
C GLN A 35 -31.54 44.90 25.39
N GLY A 36 -31.46 45.00 24.05
CA GLY A 36 -30.91 46.16 23.36
C GLY A 36 -29.37 46.29 23.40
N TYR A 37 -28.65 45.27 23.85
CA TYR A 37 -27.17 45.30 23.99
C TYR A 37 -26.40 44.81 22.74
N LEU A 38 -27.07 44.67 21.59
CA LEU A 38 -26.46 44.14 20.36
C LEU A 38 -25.15 44.84 19.96
N LEU A 39 -25.12 46.18 20.08
CA LEU A 39 -23.96 46.98 19.68
C LEU A 39 -22.75 46.69 20.58
N TRP A 40 -22.95 46.63 21.90
CA TRP A 40 -21.91 46.28 22.86
C TRP A 40 -21.37 44.86 22.66
N PHE A 41 -22.25 43.92 22.33
CA PHE A 41 -21.86 42.54 22.01
C PHE A 41 -20.95 42.47 20.77
N LEU A 42 -21.29 43.20 19.69
CA LEU A 42 -20.45 43.26 18.48
C LEU A 42 -19.09 43.90 18.74
N VAL A 43 -19.02 44.93 19.60
CA VAL A 43 -17.75 45.57 19.99
C VAL A 43 -16.85 44.59 20.75
N VAL A 44 -17.40 43.85 21.72
CA VAL A 44 -16.64 42.83 22.46
C VAL A 44 -16.12 41.73 21.52
N LEU A 45 -16.95 41.29 20.58
CA LEU A 45 -16.58 40.25 19.60
C LEU A 45 -15.47 40.74 18.65
N ALA A 46 -15.53 41.99 18.21
CA ALA A 46 -14.48 42.61 17.41
C ALA A 46 -13.16 42.72 18.21
N ILE A 47 -13.20 43.16 19.47
CA ILE A 47 -12.02 43.24 20.34
C ILE A 47 -11.41 41.84 20.53
N ALA A 48 -12.22 40.82 20.83
CA ALA A 48 -11.76 39.45 20.99
C ALA A 48 -11.08 38.91 19.71
N SER A 49 -11.63 39.21 18.53
CA SER A 49 -11.04 38.79 17.25
C SER A 49 -9.68 39.45 16.98
N VAL A 50 -9.54 40.74 17.33
CA VAL A 50 -8.28 41.49 17.20
C VAL A 50 -7.24 40.97 18.20
N VAL A 51 -7.62 40.75 19.46
CA VAL A 51 -6.74 40.18 20.49
C VAL A 51 -6.26 38.79 20.07
N THR A 52 -7.15 37.94 19.54
CA THR A 52 -6.77 36.61 19.06
C THR A 52 -5.79 36.68 17.89
N LYS A 53 -6.02 37.59 16.93
CA LYS A 53 -5.11 37.80 15.79
C LYS A 53 -3.75 38.34 16.25
N LEU A 54 -3.74 39.27 17.21
CA LEU A 54 -2.51 39.81 17.80
C LEU A 54 -1.75 38.74 18.58
N LEU A 55 -2.43 37.88 19.35
CA LEU A 55 -1.83 36.75 20.02
C LEU A 55 -1.27 35.73 19.02
N LEU A 56 -1.99 35.41 17.94
CA LEU A 56 -1.47 34.51 16.90
C LEU A 56 -0.25 35.09 16.19
N ILE A 57 -0.25 36.39 15.88
CA ILE A 57 0.91 37.07 15.30
C ILE A 57 2.07 37.12 16.30
N TRP A 58 1.78 37.34 17.59
CA TRP A 58 2.77 37.36 18.65
C TRP A 58 3.39 35.98 18.85
N PHE A 59 2.59 34.91 18.91
CA PHE A 59 3.06 33.52 18.94
C PHE A 59 3.82 33.16 17.67
N HIS A 60 3.34 33.49 16.47
CA HIS A 60 4.12 33.25 15.23
C HIS A 60 5.44 34.03 15.18
N ARG A 61 5.50 35.23 15.77
CA ARG A 61 6.73 36.03 15.87
C ARG A 61 7.66 35.54 16.98
N HIS A 62 7.12 34.98 18.06
CA HIS A 62 7.90 34.42 19.17
C HIS A 62 8.38 32.99 18.89
N ASP A 63 7.62 32.18 18.15
CA ASP A 63 8.05 30.87 17.65
C ASP A 63 9.20 31.02 16.64
N GLY A 64 9.28 32.16 15.94
CA GLY A 64 10.43 32.51 15.09
C GLY A 64 11.71 32.86 15.84
N ASN A 65 11.65 33.11 17.16
CA ASN A 65 12.81 33.45 17.99
C ASN A 65 13.24 32.34 18.95
N PHE A 66 12.53 31.20 19.00
CA PHE A 66 12.85 30.13 19.96
C PHE A 66 13.89 29.11 19.46
N LEU A 67 14.44 29.22 18.25
CA LEU A 67 15.44 28.25 17.75
C LEU A 67 16.65 28.90 17.06
N LEU A 68 17.12 30.05 17.55
CA LEU A 68 18.49 30.53 17.26
C LEU A 68 19.49 30.02 18.31
N GLN A 69 19.32 28.76 18.77
CA GLN A 69 20.23 28.15 19.73
C GLN A 69 20.25 26.62 19.61
N GLY A 70 20.49 26.15 18.38
CA GLY A 70 20.91 24.77 18.12
C GLY A 70 21.96 24.81 17.02
N ASP A 71 23.23 24.74 17.38
CA ASP A 71 24.35 24.85 16.43
C ASP A 71 24.37 23.71 15.37
N CYS A 72 23.59 22.64 15.58
CA CYS A 72 23.43 21.53 14.64
C CYS A 72 21.96 21.11 14.50
N ILE A 73 21.50 20.84 13.27
CA ILE A 73 20.13 20.34 12.98
C ILE A 73 20.11 18.81 13.03
N VAL A 74 21.24 18.19 12.64
CA VAL A 74 21.50 16.75 12.80
C VAL A 74 22.30 16.55 14.08
N GLU A 75 21.86 15.62 14.92
CA GLU A 75 22.57 15.27 16.15
C GLU A 75 23.86 14.51 15.83
N PRO A 76 25.00 14.84 16.49
CA PRO A 76 26.25 14.09 16.33
C PRO A 76 26.08 12.66 16.85
N SER A 77 26.83 11.70 16.30
CA SER A 77 26.81 10.32 16.77
C SER A 77 27.39 10.22 18.19
N GLU A 78 26.71 9.49 19.08
CA GLU A 78 27.18 9.25 20.45
C GLU A 78 28.49 8.42 20.49
N ASP A 79 28.78 7.68 19.42
CA ASP A 79 29.94 6.77 19.32
C ASP A 79 31.22 7.45 18.80
N TRP A 80 31.19 8.77 18.59
CA TRP A 80 32.33 9.53 18.08
C TRP A 80 33.33 9.88 19.19
N SER A 81 34.62 9.78 18.88
CA SER A 81 35.71 10.23 19.75
C SER A 81 35.72 11.76 19.89
N GLU A 82 36.42 12.30 20.89
CA GLU A 82 36.58 13.75 21.05
C GLU A 82 37.15 14.42 19.79
N ARG A 83 38.09 13.75 19.11
CA ARG A 83 38.68 14.22 17.84
C ARG A 83 37.68 14.24 16.69
N GLU A 84 36.74 13.30 16.65
CA GLU A 84 35.68 13.27 15.64
C GLU A 84 34.64 14.36 15.91
N HIS A 85 34.35 14.66 17.18
CA HIS A 85 33.54 15.82 17.55
C HIS A 85 34.19 17.15 17.11
N GLU A 86 35.53 17.27 17.16
CA GLU A 86 36.26 18.42 16.61
C GLU A 86 36.16 18.50 15.08
N ILE A 87 36.24 17.36 14.38
CA ILE A 87 36.04 17.29 12.92
C ILE A 87 34.60 17.70 12.56
N TRP A 88 33.61 17.21 13.30
CA TRP A 88 32.21 17.58 13.15
C TRP A 88 31.98 19.08 13.34
N SER A 89 32.55 19.68 14.39
CA SER A 89 32.43 21.11 14.65
C SER A 89 33.02 21.96 13.51
N ARG A 90 34.23 21.63 13.05
CA ARG A 90 34.87 22.31 11.91
C ARG A 90 34.11 22.11 10.60
N GLY A 91 33.61 20.91 10.35
CA GLY A 91 32.78 20.60 9.20
C GLY A 91 31.47 21.41 9.20
N ASN A 92 30.84 21.59 10.35
CA ASN A 92 29.66 22.45 10.49
C ASN A 92 29.95 23.92 10.20
N GLN A 93 31.08 24.45 10.67
CA GLN A 93 31.51 25.79 10.30
C GLN A 93 31.70 25.91 8.78
N ALA A 94 32.31 24.91 8.15
CA ALA A 94 32.51 24.88 6.70
C ALA A 94 31.20 24.79 5.91
N ILE A 95 30.20 24.08 6.44
CA ILE A 95 28.83 24.03 5.89
C ILE A 95 28.20 25.41 5.95
N ASP A 96 28.26 26.09 7.10
CA ASP A 96 27.70 27.42 7.28
C ASP A 96 28.36 28.45 6.37
N GLU A 97 29.69 28.40 6.21
CA GLU A 97 30.43 29.25 5.26
C GLU A 97 30.03 28.96 3.81
N SER A 98 29.88 27.68 3.44
CA SER A 98 29.53 27.28 2.07
C SER A 98 28.08 27.68 1.71
N LEU A 99 27.15 27.58 2.66
CA LEU A 99 25.77 28.04 2.50
C LEU A 99 25.65 29.57 2.49
N ARG A 100 26.55 30.31 3.16
CA ARG A 100 26.62 31.78 3.06
C ARG A 100 27.14 32.24 1.70
N ASP A 101 28.08 31.52 1.12
CA ASP A 101 28.66 31.82 -0.19
C ASP A 101 27.65 31.55 -1.33
N ASN A 102 27.04 30.36 -1.33
CA ASN A 102 25.99 30.02 -2.29
C ASN A 102 24.91 29.16 -1.62
N ASN A 103 23.73 29.77 -1.39
CA ASN A 103 22.59 29.08 -0.80
C ASN A 103 21.65 28.44 -1.83
N GLU A 104 21.99 28.43 -3.11
CA GLU A 104 21.15 27.83 -4.14
C GLU A 104 21.14 26.30 -4.05
N TRP A 105 19.99 25.69 -4.32
CA TRP A 105 19.86 24.23 -4.34
C TRP A 105 20.75 23.57 -5.42
N SER A 106 21.04 24.29 -6.50
CA SER A 106 21.96 23.89 -7.57
C SER A 106 23.40 23.72 -7.07
N GLY A 107 23.81 24.52 -6.08
CA GLY A 107 25.15 24.55 -5.48
C GLY A 107 25.41 23.47 -4.43
N LEU A 108 24.37 22.82 -3.90
CA LEU A 108 24.51 21.80 -2.86
C LEU A 108 25.40 20.63 -3.24
N GLN A 109 25.41 20.22 -4.51
CA GLN A 109 26.29 19.14 -4.97
C GLN A 109 27.77 19.52 -4.82
N THR A 110 28.10 20.76 -5.19
CA THR A 110 29.47 21.30 -5.07
C THR A 110 29.89 21.38 -3.61
N HIS A 111 28.98 21.85 -2.75
CA HIS A 111 29.20 21.92 -1.30
C HIS A 111 29.39 20.53 -0.70
N ALA A 112 28.55 19.56 -1.05
CA ALA A 112 28.68 18.18 -0.59
C ALA A 112 30.03 17.58 -0.96
N ILE A 113 30.48 17.75 -2.22
CA ILE A 113 31.81 17.29 -2.66
C ILE A 113 32.93 17.96 -1.86
N LYS A 114 32.83 19.28 -1.61
CA LYS A 114 33.80 20.01 -0.80
C LYS A 114 33.88 19.47 0.64
N ILE A 115 32.73 19.17 1.25
CA ILE A 115 32.64 18.58 2.58
C ILE A 115 33.29 17.19 2.61
N VAL A 116 32.98 16.31 1.65
CA VAL A 116 33.57 14.96 1.57
C VAL A 116 35.11 15.02 1.42
N ARG A 117 35.62 15.95 0.62
CA ARG A 117 37.07 16.17 0.46
C ARG A 117 37.73 16.67 1.74
N MET A 118 37.09 17.61 2.43
CA MET A 118 37.55 18.09 3.72
C MET A 118 37.65 16.93 4.71
N THR A 119 36.60 16.12 4.82
CA THR A 119 36.58 14.95 5.71
C THR A 119 37.70 13.97 5.37
N ALA A 120 37.92 13.65 4.09
CA ALA A 120 39.02 12.77 3.68
C ALA A 120 40.39 13.28 4.17
N GLY A 121 40.64 14.60 4.06
CA GLY A 121 41.87 15.23 4.53
C GLY A 121 42.05 15.15 6.05
N GLU A 122 40.97 15.24 6.83
CA GLU A 122 41.02 15.13 8.30
C GLU A 122 41.36 13.71 8.78
N TYR A 123 40.96 12.68 8.02
CA TYR A 123 41.31 11.28 8.28
C TYR A 123 42.65 10.86 7.63
N GLY A 124 43.32 11.76 6.91
CA GLY A 124 44.59 11.47 6.23
C GLY A 124 44.45 10.51 5.03
N CYS A 125 43.23 10.35 4.51
CA CYS A 125 42.93 9.52 3.34
C CYS A 125 43.09 10.32 2.05
N THR A 126 43.37 9.64 0.94
CA THR A 126 43.29 10.32 -0.37
C THR A 126 41.83 10.58 -0.75
N GLU A 127 41.58 11.65 -1.52
CA GLU A 127 40.23 11.93 -2.00
C GLU A 127 39.66 10.70 -2.74
N TRP A 128 38.44 10.26 -2.37
CA TRP A 128 37.74 9.13 -3.00
C TRP A 128 38.39 7.76 -2.77
N ASP A 129 39.17 7.60 -1.70
CA ASP A 129 39.81 6.33 -1.32
C ASP A 129 38.84 5.34 -0.66
N PHE A 130 37.78 4.98 -1.38
CA PHE A 130 36.80 4.00 -0.95
C PHE A 130 36.26 3.18 -2.14
N SER A 131 35.75 1.98 -1.84
CA SER A 131 35.26 1.07 -2.87
C SER A 131 33.93 1.56 -3.50
N VAL A 132 33.63 1.10 -4.72
CA VAL A 132 32.33 1.36 -5.36
C VAL A 132 31.15 0.91 -4.49
N PRO A 133 31.15 -0.28 -3.84
CA PRO A 133 30.11 -0.64 -2.87
C PRO A 133 29.98 0.35 -1.72
N ALA A 134 31.10 0.81 -1.15
CA ALA A 134 31.09 1.78 -0.06
C ALA A 134 30.52 3.15 -0.52
N SER A 135 30.76 3.54 -1.77
CA SER A 135 30.13 4.73 -2.38
C SER A 135 28.61 4.61 -2.47
N LEU A 136 28.10 3.43 -2.84
CA LEU A 136 26.65 3.19 -2.94
C LEU A 136 26.01 3.19 -1.54
N ARG A 137 26.72 2.64 -0.56
CA ARG A 137 26.30 2.65 0.85
C ARG A 137 26.20 4.07 1.39
N MET A 138 27.18 4.92 1.08
CA MET A 138 27.12 6.34 1.41
C MET A 138 25.86 7.01 0.82
N PHE A 139 25.51 6.74 -0.44
CA PHE A 139 24.29 7.29 -1.04
C PHE A 139 23.01 6.78 -0.37
N GLU A 140 22.95 5.48 -0.06
CA GLU A 140 21.83 4.88 0.67
C GLU A 140 21.65 5.55 2.04
N GLU A 141 22.74 5.69 2.78
CA GLU A 141 22.74 6.21 4.15
C GLU A 141 22.34 7.69 4.19
N VAL A 142 22.94 8.52 3.33
CA VAL A 142 22.56 9.94 3.20
C VAL A 142 21.09 10.06 2.81
N SER A 143 20.61 9.23 1.87
CA SER A 143 19.20 9.26 1.45
C SER A 143 18.25 8.84 2.58
N ARG A 144 18.63 7.81 3.35
CA ARG A 144 17.87 7.28 4.48
C ARG A 144 17.77 8.30 5.61
N ARG A 145 18.90 8.86 6.05
CA ARG A 145 18.94 9.86 7.13
C ARG A 145 18.24 11.15 6.70
N TYR A 146 18.50 11.64 5.48
CA TYR A 146 17.83 12.83 4.97
C TYR A 146 16.31 12.65 4.82
N ARG A 147 15.82 11.46 4.42
CA ARG A 147 14.38 11.15 4.42
C ARG A 147 13.75 11.33 5.82
N ARG A 148 14.42 10.85 6.87
CA ARG A 148 13.94 11.02 8.26
C ARG A 148 13.91 12.51 8.63
N THR A 149 14.97 13.24 8.31
CA THR A 149 15.05 14.70 8.52
C THR A 149 13.93 15.45 7.80
N LEU A 150 13.61 15.08 6.56
CA LEU A 150 12.48 15.61 5.79
C LEU A 150 11.12 15.31 6.45
N GLN A 151 10.91 14.08 6.95
CA GLN A 151 9.66 13.70 7.61
C GLN A 151 9.45 14.43 8.94
N THR A 152 10.52 14.72 9.68
CA THR A 152 10.44 15.42 10.96
C THR A 152 10.22 16.93 10.79
N HIS A 153 10.89 17.57 9.82
CA HIS A 153 10.93 19.03 9.71
C HIS A 153 10.03 19.62 8.62
N VAL A 154 9.57 18.83 7.64
CA VAL A 154 8.70 19.32 6.56
C VAL A 154 7.28 18.75 6.71
N PRO A 155 6.31 19.55 7.21
CA PRO A 155 4.93 19.12 7.25
C PRO A 155 4.42 18.86 5.83
N PHE A 156 3.69 17.77 5.63
CA PHE A 156 3.13 17.35 4.33
C PHE A 156 4.14 16.95 3.25
N VAL A 157 5.38 16.55 3.59
CA VAL A 157 6.37 16.11 2.59
C VAL A 157 5.87 14.93 1.71
N GLU A 158 4.99 14.09 2.26
CA GLU A 158 4.35 12.95 1.57
C GLU A 158 3.33 13.37 0.48
N ALA A 159 2.92 14.64 0.46
CA ALA A 159 2.03 15.18 -0.58
C ALA A 159 2.77 15.52 -1.88
N VAL A 160 4.11 15.57 -1.85
CA VAL A 160 4.95 15.83 -3.03
C VAL A 160 5.13 14.54 -3.82
N LYS A 161 4.21 14.28 -4.75
CA LYS A 161 4.28 13.12 -5.62
C LYS A 161 5.27 13.33 -6.77
N VAL A 162 6.00 12.28 -7.13
CA VAL A 162 6.84 12.24 -8.36
C VAL A 162 6.00 12.54 -9.62
N SER A 163 4.70 12.27 -9.57
CA SER A 163 3.76 12.67 -10.64
C SER A 163 3.61 14.18 -10.80
N HIS A 164 3.79 14.99 -9.74
CA HIS A 164 3.80 16.46 -9.85
C HIS A 164 5.08 16.95 -10.54
N VAL A 165 6.22 16.32 -10.26
CA VAL A 165 7.49 16.56 -10.97
C VAL A 165 7.33 16.20 -12.46
N ARG A 166 6.74 15.04 -12.76
CA ARG A 166 6.44 14.62 -14.14
C ARG A 166 5.43 15.53 -14.84
N TYR A 167 4.39 15.97 -14.14
CA TYR A 167 3.38 16.89 -14.68
C TYR A 167 3.99 18.24 -15.01
N ALA A 168 4.83 18.80 -14.15
CA ALA A 168 5.56 20.04 -14.40
C ALA A 168 6.46 19.96 -15.66
N VAL A 169 7.17 18.85 -15.84
CA VAL A 169 8.01 18.60 -17.02
C VAL A 169 7.18 18.46 -18.31
N GLN A 170 6.00 17.83 -18.24
CA GLN A 170 5.15 17.60 -19.41
C GLN A 170 4.26 18.81 -19.77
N ASN A 171 4.00 19.73 -18.84
CA ASN A 171 3.12 20.89 -19.02
C ASN A 171 3.87 22.22 -19.21
N GLN A 172 5.17 22.20 -19.50
CA GLN A 172 6.03 23.39 -19.69
C GLN A 172 5.47 24.44 -20.66
N GLU A 173 4.66 24.06 -21.66
CA GLU A 173 4.17 24.99 -22.70
C GLU A 173 2.95 25.83 -22.27
N ASN A 174 2.26 25.48 -21.17
CA ASN A 174 1.01 26.15 -20.78
C ASN A 174 1.08 26.98 -19.48
N ILE A 175 2.25 27.05 -18.83
CA ILE A 175 2.44 27.75 -17.56
C ILE A 175 3.61 28.73 -17.71
N GLY A 176 3.37 29.87 -18.37
CA GLY A 176 4.44 30.87 -18.55
C GLY A 176 4.10 32.05 -19.46
N HIS A 177 3.10 32.88 -19.10
CA HIS A 177 3.04 34.25 -19.59
C HIS A 177 4.09 35.12 -18.85
N VAL A 178 5.38 34.99 -19.17
CA VAL A 178 6.42 35.95 -18.73
C VAL A 178 7.52 36.08 -19.80
N GLY A 179 7.64 37.28 -20.39
CA GLY A 179 8.92 37.85 -20.87
C GLY A 179 9.44 37.46 -22.27
N LYS A 180 9.64 38.48 -23.14
CA LYS A 180 10.16 38.42 -24.52
C LYS A 180 11.63 37.94 -24.71
N THR A 181 12.25 37.30 -23.71
CA THR A 181 13.68 36.89 -23.74
C THR A 181 13.95 35.49 -24.32
N TYR A 182 12.91 34.76 -24.73
CA TYR A 182 12.98 33.32 -25.04
C TYR A 182 13.71 32.94 -26.35
N HIS A 183 13.79 33.83 -27.34
CA HIS A 183 14.33 33.47 -28.66
C HIS A 183 15.87 33.38 -28.71
N VAL A 184 16.57 34.16 -27.87
CA VAL A 184 18.03 34.16 -27.81
C VAL A 184 18.53 32.90 -27.08
N ALA A 185 17.84 32.51 -26.00
CA ALA A 185 18.13 31.28 -25.26
C ALA A 185 18.01 30.03 -26.15
N ARG A 186 16.95 29.93 -26.98
CA ARG A 186 16.67 28.76 -27.82
C ARG A 186 17.78 28.42 -28.84
N ASN A 187 18.45 29.43 -29.40
CA ASN A 187 19.48 29.21 -30.42
C ASN A 187 20.83 28.82 -29.80
N VAL A 188 21.15 29.34 -28.61
CA VAL A 188 22.31 28.91 -27.82
C VAL A 188 22.12 27.48 -27.31
N TRP A 189 20.89 27.13 -26.91
CA TRP A 189 20.54 25.82 -26.34
C TRP A 189 20.58 24.65 -27.34
N ARG A 190 20.31 24.92 -28.62
CA ARG A 190 20.44 23.89 -29.68
C ARG A 190 21.88 23.47 -29.92
N GLY A 191 22.85 24.34 -29.65
CA GLY A 191 24.28 24.02 -29.73
C GLY A 191 24.74 23.08 -28.61
N LEU A 192 24.23 23.25 -27.38
CA LEU A 192 24.63 22.43 -26.23
C LEU A 192 24.02 21.02 -26.21
N ARG A 193 22.83 20.83 -26.79
CA ARG A 193 22.16 19.51 -26.86
C ARG A 193 22.96 18.44 -27.62
N LEU A 194 23.86 18.86 -28.50
CA LEU A 194 24.70 17.98 -29.30
C LEU A 194 25.90 17.44 -28.52
N LEU A 195 26.25 18.04 -27.37
CA LEU A 195 27.48 17.72 -26.64
C LEU A 195 27.26 16.81 -25.42
N ASN A 196 26.11 16.88 -24.73
CA ASN A 196 25.77 15.93 -23.66
C ASN A 196 24.25 15.91 -23.34
N PRO A 197 23.47 14.96 -23.91
CA PRO A 197 22.02 14.90 -23.74
C PRO A 197 21.57 14.53 -22.31
N ALA A 198 22.40 13.81 -21.54
CA ALA A 198 22.07 13.43 -20.17
C ALA A 198 22.26 14.58 -19.18
N ALA A 199 23.29 15.42 -19.38
CA ALA A 199 23.54 16.60 -18.56
C ALA A 199 22.45 17.67 -18.73
N ALA A 200 21.93 17.85 -19.95
CA ALA A 200 20.89 18.83 -20.26
C ALA A 200 19.53 18.50 -19.62
N VAL A 201 19.16 17.22 -19.58
CA VAL A 201 17.94 16.75 -18.90
C VAL A 201 18.13 16.81 -17.37
N ALA A 202 19.32 16.49 -16.86
CA ALA A 202 19.62 16.57 -15.44
C ALA A 202 19.64 18.01 -14.90
N SER A 203 20.08 19.00 -15.69
CA SER A 203 20.01 20.42 -15.31
C SER A 203 18.58 20.98 -15.34
N GLU A 204 17.77 20.62 -16.35
CA GLU A 204 16.35 21.06 -16.43
C GLU A 204 15.51 20.50 -15.28
N VAL A 205 15.77 19.26 -14.87
CA VAL A 205 15.08 18.62 -13.74
C VAL A 205 15.52 19.24 -12.40
N ARG A 206 16.78 19.64 -12.27
CA ARG A 206 17.36 20.23 -11.04
C ARG A 206 16.79 21.62 -10.72
N ASP A 207 16.71 22.50 -11.72
CA ASP A 207 16.30 23.89 -11.51
C ASP A 207 14.78 24.02 -11.26
N TYR A 208 13.98 23.08 -11.80
CA TYR A 208 12.52 23.12 -11.71
C TYR A 208 11.95 22.36 -10.50
N ILE A 209 12.60 21.26 -10.05
CA ILE A 209 12.22 20.56 -8.81
C ILE A 209 12.40 21.45 -7.58
N THR A 210 13.43 22.29 -7.59
CA THR A 210 13.84 23.04 -6.39
C THR A 210 13.12 24.38 -6.24
N GLY A 211 12.76 25.05 -7.34
CA GLY A 211 12.10 26.37 -7.33
C GLY A 211 10.61 26.35 -6.95
N GLU A 212 9.79 25.48 -7.56
CA GLU A 212 8.33 25.53 -7.34
C GLU A 212 7.85 24.75 -6.11
N ILE A 213 8.53 23.66 -5.75
CA ILE A 213 8.10 22.78 -4.64
C ILE A 213 8.39 23.41 -3.28
N PHE A 214 9.56 24.06 -3.14
CA PHE A 214 9.99 24.65 -1.88
C PHE A 214 9.70 26.14 -1.75
N SER A 215 9.24 26.85 -2.80
CA SER A 215 8.84 28.27 -2.71
C SER A 215 7.69 28.55 -1.74
N LYS A 216 6.90 27.52 -1.39
CA LYS A 216 5.83 27.58 -0.38
C LYS A 216 6.32 27.37 1.05
N VAL A 217 7.59 26.99 1.20
CA VAL A 217 8.25 26.76 2.48
C VAL A 217 9.05 28.03 2.84
N SER A 218 9.10 28.38 4.13
CA SER A 218 9.80 29.59 4.58
C SER A 218 11.29 29.56 4.19
N VAL A 219 11.89 30.72 3.95
CA VAL A 219 13.33 30.84 3.61
C VAL A 219 14.21 30.22 4.71
N GLU A 220 13.80 30.36 5.96
CA GLU A 220 14.46 29.76 7.13
C GLU A 220 14.44 28.24 7.06
N THR A 221 13.27 27.64 6.84
CA THR A 221 13.15 26.18 6.71
C THR A 221 13.91 25.67 5.48
N GLN A 222 13.95 26.41 4.37
CA GLN A 222 14.79 26.02 3.21
C GLN A 222 16.27 25.99 3.57
N TRP A 223 16.76 26.97 4.33
CA TRP A 223 18.14 27.00 4.80
C TRP A 223 18.42 25.83 5.75
N GLN A 224 17.50 25.54 6.66
CA GLN A 224 17.60 24.39 7.57
C GLN A 224 17.68 23.06 6.82
N LEU A 225 16.87 22.86 5.79
CA LEU A 225 16.91 21.64 4.97
C LEU A 225 18.23 21.48 4.22
N LYS A 226 18.76 22.58 3.67
CA LYS A 226 20.08 22.60 3.01
C LYS A 226 21.20 22.28 3.99
N LYS A 227 21.19 22.91 5.17
CA LYS A 227 22.16 22.68 6.23
C LYS A 227 22.09 21.24 6.73
N ALA A 228 20.90 20.73 7.01
CA ALA A 228 20.71 19.35 7.45
C ALA A 228 21.19 18.34 6.40
N PHE A 229 20.91 18.56 5.11
CA PHE A 229 21.44 17.72 4.04
C PHE A 229 22.97 17.63 4.08
N LEU A 230 23.66 18.79 4.18
CA LEU A 230 25.12 18.82 4.22
C LEU A 230 25.69 18.22 5.51
N GLN A 231 24.97 18.34 6.63
CA GLN A 231 25.31 17.69 7.90
C GLN A 231 25.22 16.16 7.80
N GLU A 232 24.19 15.63 7.12
CA GLU A 232 24.12 14.19 6.84
C GLU A 232 25.28 13.72 5.96
N VAL A 233 25.63 14.50 4.93
CA VAL A 233 26.78 14.20 4.08
C VAL A 233 28.09 14.19 4.88
N LEU A 234 28.28 15.16 5.77
CA LEU A 234 29.45 15.24 6.66
C LEU A 234 29.52 14.01 7.58
N SER A 235 28.41 13.69 8.25
CA SER A 235 28.32 12.57 9.20
C SER A 235 28.61 11.25 8.52
N VAL A 236 27.96 10.97 7.38
CA VAL A 236 28.16 9.73 6.62
C VAL A 236 29.58 9.65 6.04
N ALA A 237 30.17 10.77 5.62
CA ALA A 237 31.57 10.78 5.18
C ALA A 237 32.54 10.44 6.33
N MET A 238 32.28 10.92 7.55
CA MET A 238 33.07 10.58 8.74
C MET A 238 32.94 9.10 9.08
N ASP A 239 31.72 8.54 9.05
CA ASP A 239 31.46 7.11 9.27
C ASP A 239 32.16 6.24 8.20
N LEU A 240 32.26 6.74 6.97
CA LEU A 240 32.96 6.09 5.85
C LEU A 240 34.47 6.07 6.03
N TYR A 241 35.10 7.21 6.27
CA TYR A 241 36.56 7.30 6.38
C TYR A 241 37.08 6.79 7.73
N SER A 242 36.25 6.71 8.76
CA SER A 242 36.57 6.01 10.02
C SER A 242 36.49 4.48 9.90
N GLY A 243 35.94 3.94 8.80
CA GLY A 243 35.82 2.50 8.55
C GLY A 243 34.65 1.83 9.27
N ARG A 244 33.73 2.59 9.89
CA ARG A 244 32.58 2.07 10.66
C ARG A 244 31.56 1.34 9.80
N PHE A 245 31.45 1.65 8.50
CA PHE A 245 30.58 0.90 7.58
C PHE A 245 30.93 -0.60 7.47
N ASN A 246 32.20 -0.98 7.66
CA ASN A 246 32.59 -2.40 7.61
C ASN A 246 32.18 -3.19 8.86
N VAL A 247 31.98 -2.52 10.00
CA VAL A 247 31.57 -3.14 11.28
C VAL A 247 30.05 -3.20 11.38
N GLU A 248 29.38 -2.14 10.93
CA GLU A 248 27.92 -2.10 10.80
C GLU A 248 27.40 -3.13 9.80
N ASP A 249 28.12 -3.53 8.74
CA ASP A 249 27.65 -4.61 7.87
C ASP A 249 27.53 -5.96 8.61
N ALA A 250 28.45 -6.27 9.53
CA ALA A 250 28.42 -7.52 10.30
C ALA A 250 27.34 -7.49 11.40
N GLU A 251 27.17 -6.35 12.07
CA GLU A 251 26.18 -6.18 13.14
C GLU A 251 24.78 -5.85 12.59
N MET A 252 24.64 -5.07 11.52
CA MET A 252 23.39 -4.84 10.80
C MET A 252 22.91 -6.09 10.06
N LEU A 253 23.78 -6.97 9.52
CA LEU A 253 23.30 -8.26 9.03
C LEU A 253 22.63 -9.06 10.16
N SER A 254 23.12 -8.95 11.40
CA SER A 254 22.54 -9.63 12.56
C SER A 254 21.30 -8.92 13.15
N SER A 255 21.29 -7.58 13.18
CA SER A 255 20.21 -6.78 13.76
C SER A 255 19.09 -6.49 12.77
N GLN A 256 19.39 -6.29 11.47
CA GLN A 256 18.38 -6.17 10.42
C GLN A 256 17.60 -7.47 10.27
N ILE A 257 18.16 -8.66 10.52
CA ILE A 257 17.37 -9.90 10.53
C ILE A 257 16.33 -9.86 11.65
N MET A 258 16.73 -9.46 12.86
CA MET A 258 15.88 -9.48 14.05
C MET A 258 14.85 -8.32 14.09
N GLU A 259 15.21 -7.16 13.52
CA GLU A 259 14.36 -5.98 13.40
C GLU A 259 13.47 -6.05 12.16
N HIS A 260 13.94 -6.64 11.05
CA HIS A 260 13.04 -7.10 9.99
C HIS A 260 12.04 -8.13 10.51
N ASP A 261 12.41 -9.07 11.38
CA ASP A 261 11.45 -10.05 11.89
C ASP A 261 10.34 -9.40 12.75
N ARG A 262 10.64 -8.27 13.42
CA ARG A 262 9.65 -7.46 14.15
C ARG A 262 8.76 -6.60 13.25
N GLU A 263 9.31 -5.97 12.21
CA GLU A 263 8.51 -5.24 11.21
C GLU A 263 7.82 -6.17 10.18
N ARG A 264 8.27 -7.44 10.09
CA ARG A 264 7.61 -8.58 9.42
C ARG A 264 6.64 -9.33 10.34
N MET A 265 6.39 -8.89 11.58
CA MET A 265 5.19 -9.32 12.29
C MET A 265 4.01 -8.90 11.43
N ALA A 266 3.45 -9.89 10.74
CA ALA A 266 2.54 -9.72 9.63
C ALA A 266 1.45 -8.70 9.99
N VAL A 267 1.21 -7.72 9.11
CA VAL A 267 -0.14 -7.16 8.98
C VAL A 267 -1.05 -8.39 9.00
N PRO A 268 -1.99 -8.52 9.97
CA PRO A 268 -2.74 -9.75 10.12
C PRO A 268 -3.29 -10.12 8.74
N LEU A 269 -2.89 -11.30 8.27
CA LEU A 269 -3.37 -11.80 6.99
C LEU A 269 -4.89 -11.81 7.10
N ASP A 270 -5.57 -11.34 6.06
CA ASP A 270 -7.01 -11.58 6.02
C ASP A 270 -7.20 -13.12 6.04
N PRO A 271 -8.34 -13.61 6.53
CA PRO A 271 -8.64 -15.03 6.44
C PRO A 271 -8.53 -15.51 4.99
N VAL A 272 -7.82 -16.62 4.75
CA VAL A 272 -7.72 -17.19 3.40
C VAL A 272 -9.10 -17.57 2.91
N ARG A 273 -9.50 -17.07 1.74
CA ARG A 273 -10.83 -17.27 1.19
C ARG A 273 -10.85 -18.47 0.25
N ILE A 274 -11.47 -19.56 0.71
CA ILE A 274 -11.66 -20.79 -0.06
C ILE A 274 -13.09 -20.85 -0.56
N VAL A 275 -13.28 -20.88 -1.87
CA VAL A 275 -14.59 -20.97 -2.50
C VAL A 275 -14.88 -22.38 -2.97
N VAL A 276 -16.07 -22.88 -2.67
CA VAL A 276 -16.57 -24.19 -3.12
C VAL A 276 -17.64 -23.97 -4.19
N VAL A 277 -17.38 -24.47 -5.40
CA VAL A 277 -18.26 -24.33 -6.57
C VAL A 277 -18.56 -25.68 -7.20
N GLY A 278 -19.70 -25.82 -7.87
CA GLY A 278 -20.10 -27.06 -8.53
C GLY A 278 -21.61 -27.12 -8.78
N GLN A 279 -22.03 -28.04 -9.65
CA GLN A 279 -23.44 -28.21 -10.00
C GLN A 279 -24.31 -28.65 -8.80
N GLN A 280 -25.63 -28.66 -8.99
CA GLN A 280 -26.57 -29.11 -7.97
C GLN A 280 -26.29 -30.56 -7.57
N ASN A 281 -26.37 -30.87 -6.27
CA ASN A 281 -26.13 -32.22 -5.73
C ASN A 281 -24.72 -32.79 -6.01
N SER A 282 -23.73 -31.93 -6.31
CA SER A 282 -22.34 -32.38 -6.46
C SER A 282 -21.64 -32.68 -5.13
N GLY A 283 -22.27 -32.44 -3.98
CA GLY A 283 -21.67 -32.72 -2.67
C GLY A 283 -20.92 -31.55 -2.02
N LYS A 284 -21.12 -30.31 -2.48
CA LYS A 284 -20.54 -29.08 -1.88
C LYS A 284 -20.80 -28.97 -0.38
N SER A 285 -22.06 -29.06 0.04
CA SER A 285 -22.44 -28.93 1.46
C SER A 285 -21.93 -30.10 2.30
N SER A 286 -21.92 -31.31 1.73
CA SER A 286 -21.34 -32.50 2.38
C SER A 286 -19.84 -32.32 2.62
N LEU A 287 -19.11 -31.80 1.65
CA LEU A 287 -17.68 -31.49 1.78
C LEU A 287 -17.43 -30.46 2.87
N ILE A 288 -18.19 -29.36 2.89
CA ILE A 288 -18.05 -28.33 3.92
C ILE A 288 -18.27 -28.92 5.31
N ASN A 289 -19.32 -29.72 5.50
CA ASN A 289 -19.57 -30.36 6.79
C ASN A 289 -18.47 -31.36 7.18
N ALA A 290 -17.93 -32.09 6.22
CA ALA A 290 -16.81 -33.01 6.47
C ALA A 290 -15.54 -32.25 6.89
N LEU A 291 -15.20 -31.15 6.20
CA LEU A 291 -14.09 -30.27 6.56
C LEU A 291 -14.29 -29.60 7.93
N ARG A 292 -15.54 -29.24 8.29
CA ARG A 292 -15.87 -28.71 9.63
C ARG A 292 -15.60 -29.72 10.74
N GLY A 293 -15.79 -31.01 10.49
CA GLY A 293 -15.59 -32.07 11.48
C GLY A 293 -14.12 -32.42 11.72
N GLU A 294 -13.26 -32.22 10.73
CA GLU A 294 -11.81 -32.48 10.79
C GLU A 294 -11.02 -31.32 11.38
N VAL A 295 -11.45 -30.08 11.11
CA VAL A 295 -10.74 -28.88 11.57
C VAL A 295 -11.22 -28.54 12.99
N GLY A 296 -10.41 -28.84 14.00
CA GLY A 296 -10.66 -28.54 15.43
C GLY A 296 -10.64 -27.04 15.78
N ALA A 297 -11.37 -26.22 15.03
CA ALA A 297 -11.46 -24.77 15.16
C ALA A 297 -12.90 -24.33 15.44
N GLU A 298 -13.07 -23.15 16.02
CA GLU A 298 -14.39 -22.55 16.21
C GLU A 298 -14.95 -22.12 14.85
N VAL A 299 -16.19 -22.51 14.54
CA VAL A 299 -16.84 -22.23 13.25
C VAL A 299 -18.08 -21.38 13.43
N ASP A 300 -18.03 -20.16 12.90
CA ASP A 300 -19.16 -19.25 12.82
C ASP A 300 -19.75 -19.21 11.40
N VAL A 301 -21.08 -19.15 11.30
CA VAL A 301 -21.78 -18.98 10.02
C VAL A 301 -22.15 -17.50 9.87
N LEU A 302 -21.56 -16.84 8.88
CA LEU A 302 -21.80 -15.42 8.61
C LEU A 302 -22.86 -15.26 7.51
N PRO A 303 -23.98 -14.57 7.78
CA PRO A 303 -24.94 -14.22 6.73
C PRO A 303 -24.34 -13.11 5.85
N VAL A 304 -24.25 -13.36 4.54
CA VAL A 304 -23.72 -12.41 3.55
C VAL A 304 -24.83 -11.97 2.60
N VAL A 305 -24.73 -10.74 2.07
CA VAL A 305 -25.63 -10.22 1.05
C VAL A 305 -25.38 -11.00 -0.26
N GLY A 306 -26.29 -11.91 -0.61
CA GLY A 306 -26.18 -12.78 -1.79
C GLY A 306 -26.75 -14.17 -1.52
N GLN A 307 -26.47 -15.13 -2.41
CA GLN A 307 -26.80 -16.56 -2.21
C GLN A 307 -25.63 -17.40 -1.68
N ALA A 308 -24.46 -16.79 -1.44
CA ALA A 308 -23.29 -17.48 -0.90
C ALA A 308 -23.35 -17.59 0.63
N THR A 309 -22.92 -18.72 1.18
CA THR A 309 -22.83 -18.95 2.63
C THR A 309 -21.37 -18.96 3.06
N VAL A 310 -21.00 -18.17 4.06
CA VAL A 310 -19.60 -18.06 4.55
C VAL A 310 -19.47 -18.69 5.92
N TYR A 311 -18.51 -19.60 6.05
CA TYR A 311 -18.12 -20.26 7.28
C TYR A 311 -16.74 -19.73 7.70
N ALA A 312 -16.69 -18.99 8.81
CA ALA A 312 -15.45 -18.44 9.34
C ALA A 312 -14.84 -19.42 10.36
N TYR A 313 -13.58 -19.79 10.12
CA TYR A 313 -12.82 -20.67 11.00
C TYR A 313 -11.80 -19.85 11.80
N SER A 314 -11.92 -19.95 13.12
CA SER A 314 -11.12 -19.21 14.08
C SER A 314 -10.23 -20.15 14.91
N MET A 315 -8.95 -19.79 15.02
CA MET A 315 -7.99 -20.44 15.90
C MET A 315 -7.50 -19.42 16.92
N ASP A 316 -7.60 -19.73 18.21
CA ASP A 316 -7.26 -18.81 19.32
C ASP A 316 -7.99 -17.46 19.22
N GLY A 317 -9.24 -17.46 18.77
CA GLY A 317 -10.05 -16.24 18.59
C GLY A 317 -9.66 -15.36 17.39
N VAL A 318 -8.77 -15.84 16.51
CA VAL A 318 -8.38 -15.15 15.28
C VAL A 318 -8.91 -15.93 14.07
N GLU A 319 -9.74 -15.27 13.25
CA GLU A 319 -10.19 -15.83 11.97
C GLU A 319 -8.98 -16.06 11.05
N ARG A 320 -8.81 -17.30 10.58
CA ARG A 320 -7.70 -17.65 9.67
C ARG A 320 -8.16 -18.09 8.30
N LEU A 321 -9.40 -18.55 8.18
CA LEU A 321 -9.93 -19.11 6.94
C LEU A 321 -11.43 -18.84 6.82
N HIS A 322 -11.84 -18.46 5.63
CA HIS A 322 -13.25 -18.35 5.25
C HIS A 322 -13.54 -19.40 4.18
N LEU A 323 -14.40 -20.35 4.50
CA LEU A 323 -14.92 -21.33 3.55
C LEU A 323 -16.25 -20.81 3.02
N VAL A 324 -16.36 -20.65 1.70
CA VAL A 324 -17.51 -20.02 1.05
C VAL A 324 -18.20 -21.03 0.15
N GLU A 325 -19.44 -21.36 0.48
CA GLU A 325 -20.31 -22.17 -0.37
C GLU A 325 -21.02 -21.30 -1.38
N LEU A 326 -20.77 -21.52 -2.68
CA LEU A 326 -21.50 -20.86 -3.74
C LEU A 326 -22.80 -21.62 -4.08
N PRO A 327 -23.82 -20.90 -4.60
CA PRO A 327 -25.00 -21.54 -5.16
C PRO A 327 -24.61 -22.52 -6.28
N ALA A 328 -25.52 -23.45 -6.58
CA ALA A 328 -25.31 -24.38 -7.68
C ALA A 328 -25.07 -23.64 -9.00
N ILE A 329 -24.24 -24.21 -9.87
CA ILE A 329 -24.05 -23.65 -11.20
C ILE A 329 -25.36 -23.79 -11.97
N GLU A 330 -25.99 -22.66 -12.25
CA GLU A 330 -27.23 -22.56 -13.01
C GLU A 330 -27.00 -21.88 -14.37
N GLY A 331 -27.93 -22.08 -15.29
CA GLY A 331 -27.88 -21.42 -16.59
C GLY A 331 -28.36 -19.96 -16.51
N GLY A 332 -27.53 -19.03 -16.98
CA GLY A 332 -27.90 -17.61 -17.08
C GLY A 332 -26.67 -16.71 -17.01
N LYS A 333 -26.66 -15.62 -17.79
CA LYS A 333 -25.49 -14.74 -17.86
C LYS A 333 -25.19 -14.04 -16.53
N THR A 334 -26.21 -13.47 -15.89
CA THR A 334 -26.05 -12.75 -14.62
C THR A 334 -25.52 -13.66 -13.51
N VAL A 335 -26.08 -14.86 -13.37
CA VAL A 335 -25.63 -15.84 -12.37
C VAL A 335 -24.19 -16.29 -12.65
N ALA A 336 -23.83 -16.51 -13.92
CA ALA A 336 -22.46 -16.84 -14.29
C ALA A 336 -21.47 -15.71 -14.00
N GLU A 337 -21.85 -14.45 -14.20
CA GLU A 337 -21.03 -13.27 -13.87
C GLU A 337 -20.81 -13.14 -12.36
N GLU A 338 -21.85 -13.35 -11.54
CA GLU A 338 -21.75 -13.37 -10.08
C GLU A 338 -20.82 -14.49 -9.59
N LEU A 339 -21.01 -15.71 -10.11
CA LEU A 339 -20.12 -16.84 -9.79
C LEU A 339 -18.67 -16.53 -10.20
N VAL A 340 -18.42 -15.98 -11.39
CA VAL A 340 -17.06 -15.62 -11.80
C VAL A 340 -16.47 -14.53 -10.91
N SER A 341 -17.26 -13.54 -10.48
CA SER A 341 -16.81 -12.54 -9.51
C SER A 341 -16.32 -13.21 -8.23
N GLU A 342 -17.14 -14.08 -7.65
CA GLU A 342 -16.82 -14.83 -6.43
C GLU A 342 -15.58 -15.71 -6.57
N LEU A 343 -15.41 -16.36 -7.72
CA LEU A 343 -14.22 -17.15 -8.03
C LEU A 343 -12.97 -16.26 -8.14
N THR A 344 -13.07 -15.10 -8.77
CA THR A 344 -11.92 -14.19 -8.96
C THR A 344 -11.49 -13.46 -7.68
N GLU A 345 -12.38 -13.38 -6.69
CA GLU A 345 -12.13 -12.82 -5.36
C GLU A 345 -11.74 -13.88 -4.32
N SER A 346 -11.56 -15.13 -4.74
CA SER A 346 -11.06 -16.21 -3.89
C SER A 346 -9.53 -16.35 -3.96
N ASP A 347 -8.97 -17.03 -2.96
CA ASP A 347 -7.56 -17.38 -2.91
C ASP A 347 -7.35 -18.86 -3.33
N ILE A 348 -8.34 -19.71 -3.02
CA ILE A 348 -8.46 -21.11 -3.48
C ILE A 348 -9.89 -21.35 -3.99
N VAL A 349 -10.02 -22.07 -5.11
CA VAL A 349 -11.28 -22.60 -5.62
C VAL A 349 -11.24 -24.11 -5.54
N ILE A 350 -12.21 -24.69 -4.83
CA ILE A 350 -12.52 -26.10 -4.84
C ILE A 350 -13.69 -26.32 -5.80
N TRP A 351 -13.40 -26.98 -6.92
CA TRP A 351 -14.37 -27.32 -7.94
C TRP A 351 -14.89 -28.75 -7.74
N VAL A 352 -16.12 -28.86 -7.28
CA VAL A 352 -16.74 -30.12 -6.88
C VAL A 352 -17.51 -30.73 -8.06
N LEU A 353 -16.98 -31.85 -8.55
CA LEU A 353 -17.52 -32.64 -9.65
C LEU A 353 -18.13 -33.93 -9.10
N LYS A 354 -19.22 -34.37 -9.70
CA LYS A 354 -19.92 -35.60 -9.33
C LYS A 354 -19.50 -36.74 -10.27
N ALA A 355 -18.94 -37.83 -9.74
CA ALA A 355 -18.30 -38.90 -10.52
C ALA A 355 -19.22 -39.59 -11.53
N ASP A 356 -20.46 -39.90 -11.11
CA ASP A 356 -21.50 -40.57 -11.89
C ASP A 356 -22.32 -39.63 -12.79
N GLN A 357 -21.98 -38.33 -12.83
CA GLN A 357 -22.69 -37.37 -13.66
C GLN A 357 -21.97 -37.16 -15.01
N PRO A 358 -22.59 -37.42 -16.17
CA PRO A 358 -21.97 -37.14 -17.47
C PRO A 358 -22.11 -35.68 -17.94
N ALA A 359 -23.11 -34.94 -17.44
CA ALA A 359 -23.38 -33.57 -17.88
C ALA A 359 -22.35 -32.58 -17.29
N ARG A 360 -21.36 -32.16 -18.10
CA ARG A 360 -20.29 -31.20 -17.73
C ARG A 360 -20.39 -29.82 -18.38
N ALA A 361 -21.38 -29.60 -19.25
CA ALA A 361 -21.48 -28.39 -20.05
C ALA A 361 -21.55 -27.10 -19.20
N LEU A 362 -22.18 -27.14 -18.03
CA LEU A 362 -22.27 -25.98 -17.14
C LEU A 362 -20.92 -25.68 -16.46
N ASP A 363 -20.21 -26.70 -15.97
CA ASP A 363 -18.87 -26.53 -15.39
C ASP A 363 -17.88 -25.98 -16.42
N VAL A 364 -17.88 -26.56 -17.64
CA VAL A 364 -16.99 -26.13 -18.73
C VAL A 364 -17.23 -24.68 -19.08
N LYS A 365 -18.50 -24.27 -19.25
CA LYS A 365 -18.84 -22.88 -19.57
C LYS A 365 -18.41 -21.91 -18.47
N LEU A 366 -18.64 -22.26 -17.20
CA LEU A 366 -18.21 -21.42 -16.09
C LEU A 366 -16.68 -21.33 -16.02
N TYR A 367 -15.97 -22.44 -16.25
CA TYR A 367 -14.51 -22.47 -16.26
C TYR A 367 -13.95 -21.61 -17.40
N GLU A 368 -14.49 -21.73 -18.61
CA GLU A 368 -14.10 -20.89 -19.74
C GLU A 368 -14.30 -19.41 -19.44
N HIS A 369 -15.47 -19.04 -18.91
CA HIS A 369 -15.77 -17.66 -18.54
C HIS A 369 -14.85 -17.12 -17.44
N PHE A 370 -14.55 -17.96 -16.45
CA PHE A 370 -13.54 -17.66 -15.43
C PHE A 370 -12.15 -17.44 -16.06
N LYS A 371 -11.72 -18.27 -17.01
CA LYS A 371 -10.42 -18.10 -17.69
C LYS A 371 -10.38 -16.85 -18.57
N GLU A 372 -11.49 -16.48 -19.20
CA GLU A 372 -11.61 -15.23 -19.98
C GLU A 372 -11.31 -14.00 -19.14
N HIS A 373 -11.71 -13.97 -17.86
CA HIS A 373 -11.41 -12.86 -16.94
C HIS A 373 -9.90 -12.55 -16.82
N TYR A 374 -9.06 -13.56 -17.06
CA TYR A 374 -7.60 -13.44 -16.99
C TYR A 374 -6.92 -13.29 -18.35
N ARG A 375 -7.67 -13.23 -19.46
CA ARG A 375 -7.15 -13.03 -20.82
C ARG A 375 -7.32 -11.56 -21.24
N GLY A 376 -6.33 -10.69 -20.95
CA GLY A 376 -6.33 -9.28 -21.39
C GLY A 376 -5.12 -8.45 -20.96
N ARG A 377 -4.89 -7.29 -21.57
CA ARG A 377 -3.73 -6.41 -21.22
C ARG A 377 -3.79 -5.87 -19.78
N GLY A 378 -4.98 -5.77 -19.20
CA GLY A 378 -5.19 -5.37 -17.79
C GLY A 378 -5.19 -6.53 -16.78
N SER A 379 -5.02 -7.78 -17.23
CA SER A 379 -5.02 -8.96 -16.34
C SER A 379 -3.64 -9.49 -15.99
N LEU A 380 -2.56 -8.99 -16.61
CA LEU A 380 -1.17 -9.44 -16.39
C LEU A 380 -0.69 -9.29 -14.94
N GLN A 381 -1.30 -8.37 -14.18
CA GLN A 381 -0.99 -8.14 -12.77
C GLN A 381 -1.88 -8.95 -11.82
N LYS A 382 -2.84 -9.74 -12.35
CA LYS A 382 -3.79 -10.52 -11.56
C LYS A 382 -3.28 -11.94 -11.43
N LYS A 383 -3.15 -12.43 -10.20
CA LYS A 383 -2.88 -13.85 -9.93
C LYS A 383 -4.21 -14.63 -9.92
N GLN A 384 -4.20 -15.83 -10.51
CA GLN A 384 -5.35 -16.74 -10.44
C GLN A 384 -5.38 -17.43 -9.07
N PRO A 385 -6.57 -17.72 -8.50
CA PRO A 385 -6.67 -18.60 -7.33
C PRO A 385 -6.10 -19.98 -7.64
N VAL A 386 -5.68 -20.67 -6.58
CA VAL A 386 -5.30 -22.09 -6.68
C VAL A 386 -6.57 -22.87 -7.01
N LEU A 387 -6.53 -23.68 -8.07
CA LEU A 387 -7.67 -24.52 -8.47
C LEU A 387 -7.42 -25.95 -7.99
N LEU A 388 -8.41 -26.51 -7.29
CA LEU A 388 -8.47 -27.91 -6.90
C LEU A 388 -9.74 -28.52 -7.47
N GLY A 389 -9.61 -29.57 -8.28
CA GLY A 389 -10.77 -30.41 -8.62
C GLY A 389 -11.02 -31.43 -7.52
N LEU A 390 -12.27 -31.63 -7.14
CA LEU A 390 -12.70 -32.75 -6.30
C LEU A 390 -13.70 -33.59 -7.06
N LEU A 391 -13.38 -34.87 -7.24
CA LEU A 391 -14.28 -35.84 -7.84
C LEU A 391 -14.99 -36.58 -6.71
N THR A 392 -16.21 -36.14 -6.39
CA THR A 392 -17.02 -36.70 -5.31
C THR A 392 -17.84 -37.89 -5.77
N GLN A 393 -18.36 -38.66 -4.80
CA GLN A 393 -19.29 -39.77 -5.02
C GLN A 393 -18.65 -40.92 -5.82
N VAL A 394 -17.34 -41.12 -5.67
CA VAL A 394 -16.61 -42.21 -6.35
C VAL A 394 -17.03 -43.59 -5.87
N ASP A 395 -17.57 -43.69 -4.66
CA ASP A 395 -18.24 -44.87 -4.09
C ASP A 395 -19.46 -45.33 -4.92
N ARG A 396 -20.04 -44.43 -5.72
CA ARG A 396 -21.22 -44.71 -6.56
C ARG A 396 -20.87 -45.13 -7.98
N LEU A 397 -19.59 -45.10 -8.35
CA LEU A 397 -19.16 -45.61 -9.66
C LEU A 397 -19.46 -47.10 -9.74
N SER A 398 -19.88 -47.56 -10.92
CA SER A 398 -20.21 -48.97 -11.13
C SER A 398 -18.95 -49.77 -11.48
N PRO A 399 -18.76 -50.99 -10.93
CA PRO A 399 -19.63 -51.65 -9.97
C PRO A 399 -19.58 -50.98 -8.58
N ALA A 400 -20.75 -50.80 -7.97
CA ALA A 400 -20.86 -50.12 -6.67
C ALA A 400 -20.03 -50.86 -5.61
N ALA A 401 -19.13 -50.14 -4.96
CA ALA A 401 -18.24 -50.72 -3.96
C ALA A 401 -19.05 -51.32 -2.80
N GLN A 402 -18.69 -52.53 -2.35
CA GLN A 402 -19.31 -53.16 -1.17
C GLN A 402 -18.83 -52.55 0.17
N GLY A 403 -17.89 -51.59 0.10
CA GLY A 403 -17.27 -50.90 1.23
C GLY A 403 -16.67 -49.56 0.78
N SER A 404 -15.75 -49.00 1.58
CA SER A 404 -15.07 -47.77 1.20
C SER A 404 -14.18 -47.98 -0.04
N PRO A 405 -14.04 -46.98 -0.93
CA PRO A 405 -13.21 -47.10 -2.13
C PRO A 405 -11.75 -47.49 -1.81
N PRO A 406 -11.03 -48.13 -2.75
CA PRO A 406 -9.64 -48.53 -2.52
C PRO A 406 -8.69 -47.33 -2.41
N SER A 407 -8.01 -47.17 -1.27
CA SER A 407 -7.08 -46.04 -1.03
C SER A 407 -5.85 -46.05 -1.93
N ASP A 408 -5.37 -47.24 -2.31
CA ASP A 408 -4.24 -47.38 -3.23
C ASP A 408 -4.76 -47.51 -4.67
N LEU A 409 -4.57 -46.44 -5.44
CA LEU A 409 -4.92 -46.41 -6.85
C LEU A 409 -3.75 -46.89 -7.75
N THR A 410 -2.76 -47.63 -7.26
CA THR A 410 -1.67 -48.14 -8.11
C THR A 410 -2.01 -49.45 -8.81
N ASP A 411 -2.91 -50.25 -8.25
CA ASP A 411 -3.32 -51.53 -8.81
C ASP A 411 -4.20 -51.33 -10.06
N ASN A 412 -3.77 -51.87 -11.20
CA ASN A 412 -4.50 -51.79 -12.47
C ASN A 412 -5.38 -53.03 -12.74
N GLU A 413 -5.40 -54.00 -11.83
CA GLU A 413 -6.16 -55.24 -12.00
C GLU A 413 -7.53 -55.21 -11.31
N VAL A 414 -7.78 -54.20 -10.46
CA VAL A 414 -9.05 -54.01 -9.74
C VAL A 414 -9.99 -53.10 -10.55
N ASP A 415 -11.16 -53.63 -10.95
CA ASP A 415 -12.16 -52.90 -11.75
C ASP A 415 -12.55 -51.55 -11.14
N GLU A 416 -12.73 -51.49 -9.81
CA GLU A 416 -13.06 -50.25 -9.08
C GLU A 416 -11.97 -49.17 -9.25
N VAL A 417 -10.68 -49.56 -9.16
CA VAL A 417 -9.55 -48.64 -9.34
C VAL A 417 -9.49 -48.15 -10.79
N CYS A 418 -9.72 -49.02 -11.76
CA CYS A 418 -9.78 -48.66 -13.18
C CYS A 418 -10.89 -47.64 -13.45
N ASN A 419 -12.08 -47.83 -12.89
CA ASN A 419 -13.21 -46.91 -13.08
C ASN A 419 -12.97 -45.54 -12.43
N ILE A 420 -12.35 -45.50 -11.24
CA ILE A 420 -11.96 -44.23 -10.60
C ILE A 420 -10.91 -43.51 -11.46
N LYS A 421 -9.90 -44.22 -11.98
CA LYS A 421 -8.88 -43.66 -12.88
C LYS A 421 -9.47 -43.10 -14.17
N GLU A 422 -10.37 -43.85 -14.80
CA GLU A 422 -11.04 -43.40 -16.03
C GLU A 422 -11.87 -42.13 -15.77
N ALA A 423 -12.63 -42.12 -14.66
CA ALA A 423 -13.39 -40.94 -14.26
C ALA A 423 -12.47 -39.74 -13.98
N LEU A 424 -11.33 -39.93 -13.30
CA LEU A 424 -10.35 -38.87 -13.08
C LEU A 424 -9.79 -38.33 -14.40
N SER A 425 -9.36 -39.22 -15.31
CA SER A 425 -8.84 -38.84 -16.63
C SER A 425 -9.86 -38.05 -17.45
N TYR A 426 -11.10 -38.55 -17.52
CA TYR A 426 -12.19 -37.88 -18.23
C TYR A 426 -12.44 -36.45 -17.71
N ASN A 427 -12.45 -36.27 -16.38
CA ASN A 427 -12.67 -34.95 -15.80
C ASN A 427 -11.46 -34.03 -15.98
N GLN A 428 -10.23 -34.56 -15.98
CA GLN A 428 -9.01 -33.79 -16.21
C GLN A 428 -8.87 -33.32 -17.66
N ASP A 429 -9.32 -34.13 -18.63
CA ASP A 429 -9.32 -33.75 -20.04
C ASP A 429 -10.29 -32.59 -20.34
N ILE A 430 -11.43 -32.57 -19.65
CA ILE A 430 -12.48 -31.56 -19.85
C ILE A 430 -12.19 -30.28 -19.06
N LEU A 431 -11.76 -30.42 -17.80
CA LEU A 431 -11.37 -29.33 -16.92
C LEU A 431 -9.91 -29.53 -16.54
N PRO A 432 -8.96 -28.82 -17.18
CA PRO A 432 -7.53 -29.07 -17.05
C PRO A 432 -6.97 -28.53 -15.72
N PHE A 433 -7.51 -29.04 -14.62
CA PHE A 433 -6.98 -28.82 -13.28
C PHE A 433 -5.69 -29.63 -13.13
N LYS A 434 -4.71 -29.02 -12.47
CA LYS A 434 -3.43 -29.69 -12.20
C LYS A 434 -3.60 -30.90 -11.29
N THR A 435 -4.54 -30.80 -10.34
CA THR A 435 -4.83 -31.83 -9.36
C THR A 435 -6.34 -32.02 -9.26
N ILE A 436 -6.76 -33.29 -9.30
CA ILE A 436 -8.13 -33.72 -9.02
C ILE A 436 -8.05 -34.85 -7.99
N ILE A 437 -8.72 -34.69 -6.85
CA ILE A 437 -8.71 -35.69 -5.77
C ILE A 437 -10.06 -36.43 -5.76
N PRO A 438 -10.09 -37.77 -5.84
CA PRO A 438 -11.31 -38.56 -5.67
C PRO A 438 -11.70 -38.61 -4.19
N VAL A 439 -12.97 -38.35 -3.87
CA VAL A 439 -13.47 -38.36 -2.49
C VAL A 439 -14.84 -39.04 -2.39
N ALA A 440 -15.08 -39.73 -1.27
CA ALA A 440 -16.39 -40.28 -0.93
C ALA A 440 -16.77 -39.83 0.49
N LEU A 441 -17.96 -39.25 0.61
CA LEU A 441 -18.48 -38.64 1.85
C LEU A 441 -19.83 -39.28 2.21
N ALA A 442 -19.87 -40.60 2.27
CA ALA A 442 -21.06 -41.35 2.61
C ALA A 442 -21.43 -41.10 4.09
N PRO A 443 -22.72 -40.87 4.44
CA PRO A 443 -23.12 -40.51 5.81
C PRO A 443 -22.84 -41.59 6.86
N ASP A 444 -22.75 -42.85 6.42
CA ASP A 444 -22.64 -44.07 7.21
C ASP A 444 -21.22 -44.66 7.24
N GLN A 445 -20.25 -44.00 6.59
CA GLN A 445 -18.85 -44.42 6.53
C GLN A 445 -17.91 -43.26 6.86
N GLY A 446 -16.68 -43.57 7.26
CA GLY A 446 -15.63 -42.56 7.40
C GLY A 446 -15.32 -41.88 6.05
N PRO A 447 -14.92 -40.60 6.05
CA PRO A 447 -14.66 -39.89 4.82
C PRO A 447 -13.43 -40.47 4.10
N TYR A 448 -13.60 -40.83 2.82
CA TYR A 448 -12.53 -41.35 1.97
C TYR A 448 -11.75 -40.19 1.33
N ASN A 449 -10.42 -40.24 1.44
CA ASN A 449 -9.44 -39.27 0.90
C ASN A 449 -9.65 -37.81 1.32
N LEU A 450 -10.43 -37.54 2.37
CA LEU A 450 -10.56 -36.19 2.92
C LEU A 450 -9.23 -35.66 3.48
N VAL A 451 -8.40 -36.55 4.04
CA VAL A 451 -7.04 -36.22 4.50
C VAL A 451 -6.17 -35.70 3.35
N GLU A 452 -6.27 -36.28 2.15
CA GLU A 452 -5.54 -35.79 0.97
C GLU A 452 -5.99 -34.39 0.57
N VAL A 453 -7.29 -34.09 0.70
CA VAL A 453 -7.83 -32.75 0.47
C VAL A 453 -7.23 -31.75 1.46
N VAL A 454 -7.21 -32.09 2.76
CA VAL A 454 -6.63 -31.24 3.80
C VAL A 454 -5.14 -31.00 3.55
N ASN A 455 -4.38 -32.06 3.26
CA ASN A 455 -2.95 -31.96 2.95
C ASN A 455 -2.70 -31.06 1.72
N TYR A 456 -3.50 -31.19 0.66
CA TYR A 456 -3.37 -30.33 -0.52
C TYR A 456 -3.67 -28.86 -0.19
N LEU A 457 -4.66 -28.59 0.66
CA LEU A 457 -4.98 -27.23 1.11
C LEU A 457 -3.84 -26.63 1.96
N GLU A 458 -3.22 -27.43 2.83
CA GLU A 458 -2.04 -27.02 3.60
C GLU A 458 -0.84 -26.72 2.70
N GLU A 459 -0.52 -27.60 1.76
CA GLU A 459 0.54 -27.39 0.76
C GLU A 459 0.28 -26.16 -0.11
N SER A 460 -0.99 -25.93 -0.45
CA SER A 460 -1.42 -24.78 -1.27
C SER A 460 -1.53 -23.47 -0.48
N TYR A 461 -1.43 -23.51 0.85
CA TYR A 461 -1.65 -22.34 1.71
C TYR A 461 -0.74 -21.16 1.33
N GLN A 462 0.55 -21.41 1.15
CA GLN A 462 1.51 -20.36 0.77
C GLN A 462 1.19 -19.76 -0.61
N ALA A 463 0.78 -20.59 -1.56
CA ALA A 463 0.36 -20.12 -2.87
C ALA A 463 -0.90 -19.25 -2.79
N ALA A 464 -1.86 -19.64 -1.94
CA ALA A 464 -3.10 -18.90 -1.68
C ALA A 464 -2.83 -17.55 -1.01
N VAL A 465 -1.94 -17.49 0.00
CA VAL A 465 -1.51 -16.23 0.62
C VAL A 465 -0.93 -15.27 -0.42
N GLN A 466 -0.15 -15.78 -1.38
CA GLN A 466 0.38 -14.94 -2.46
C GLN A 466 -0.70 -14.43 -3.43
N VAL A 467 -1.78 -15.19 -3.65
CA VAL A 467 -2.96 -14.73 -4.41
C VAL A 467 -3.67 -13.62 -3.62
N GLN A 468 -3.87 -13.83 -2.32
CA GLN A 468 -4.49 -12.85 -1.43
C GLN A 468 -3.72 -11.52 -1.40
N LEU A 469 -2.39 -11.56 -1.25
CA LEU A 469 -1.55 -10.36 -1.27
C LEU A 469 -1.62 -9.62 -2.61
N ASN A 470 -1.66 -10.35 -3.74
CA ASN A 470 -1.85 -9.76 -5.06
C ASN A 470 -3.22 -9.04 -5.17
N ARG A 471 -4.28 -9.66 -4.64
CA ARG A 471 -5.64 -9.09 -4.59
C ARG A 471 -5.68 -7.82 -3.74
N ARG A 472 -5.19 -7.85 -2.50
CA ARG A 472 -5.13 -6.67 -1.61
C ARG A 472 -4.33 -5.52 -2.22
N GLY A 473 -3.18 -5.82 -2.81
CA GLY A 473 -2.34 -4.83 -3.48
C GLY A 473 -3.07 -4.11 -4.63
N ARG A 474 -4.04 -4.77 -5.28
CA ARG A 474 -4.88 -4.15 -6.31
C ARG A 474 -6.02 -3.32 -5.72
N GLU A 475 -6.71 -3.83 -4.72
CA GLU A 475 -7.80 -3.11 -4.05
C GLU A 475 -7.32 -1.79 -3.43
N ALA A 476 -6.14 -1.79 -2.80
CA ALA A 476 -5.55 -0.58 -2.25
C ALA A 476 -5.33 0.48 -3.35
N ARG A 477 -4.74 0.09 -4.49
CA ARG A 477 -4.55 0.99 -5.64
C ARG A 477 -5.88 1.48 -6.23
N GLN A 478 -6.91 0.62 -6.28
CA GLN A 478 -8.21 0.97 -6.83
C GLN A 478 -8.99 1.92 -5.91
N ARG A 479 -8.89 1.76 -4.58
CA ARG A 479 -9.44 2.70 -3.60
C ARG A 479 -8.82 4.09 -3.74
N ASP A 480 -7.49 4.17 -3.89
CA ASP A 480 -6.79 5.45 -4.09
C ASP A 480 -7.20 6.15 -5.39
N LEU A 481 -7.42 5.38 -6.47
CA LEU A 481 -7.91 5.89 -7.75
C LEU A 481 -9.38 6.35 -7.67
N GLY A 482 -10.24 5.61 -6.96
CA GLY A 482 -11.66 5.94 -6.79
C GLY A 482 -11.87 7.25 -6.03
N VAL A 483 -11.09 7.52 -4.99
CA VAL A 483 -11.10 8.80 -4.26
C VAL A 483 -10.68 9.96 -5.16
N ALA A 484 -9.64 9.76 -5.99
CA ALA A 484 -9.21 10.76 -6.97
C ALA A 484 -10.27 11.02 -8.06
N GLU A 485 -11.02 10.01 -8.46
CA GLU A 485 -12.05 10.12 -9.50
C GLU A 485 -13.36 10.73 -8.97
N GLN A 486 -13.74 10.45 -7.72
CA GLN A 486 -14.83 11.13 -7.03
C GLN A 486 -14.54 12.63 -6.85
N GLY A 487 -13.28 13.00 -6.53
CA GLY A 487 -12.84 14.40 -6.51
C GLY A 487 -12.98 15.09 -7.87
N LYS A 488 -12.66 14.39 -8.97
CA LYS A 488 -12.85 14.91 -10.33
C LYS A 488 -14.33 15.06 -10.71
N ARG A 489 -15.21 14.17 -10.24
CA ARG A 489 -16.67 14.27 -10.46
C ARG A 489 -17.25 15.46 -9.70
N LEU A 490 -16.88 15.67 -8.43
CA LEU A 490 -17.26 16.85 -7.65
C LEU A 490 -16.80 18.17 -8.30
N ALA A 491 -15.57 18.21 -8.82
CA ALA A 491 -15.05 19.38 -9.54
C ALA A 491 -15.82 19.66 -10.85
N ARG A 492 -16.24 18.63 -11.59
CA ARG A 492 -17.09 18.78 -12.79
C ARG A 492 -18.50 19.23 -12.45
N THR A 493 -19.10 18.71 -11.38
CA THR A 493 -20.42 19.15 -10.90
C THR A 493 -20.37 20.59 -10.41
N ALA A 494 -19.32 20.99 -9.68
CA ALA A 494 -19.09 22.37 -9.27
C ALA A 494 -18.92 23.30 -10.49
N LYS A 495 -18.18 22.89 -11.51
CA LYS A 495 -18.00 23.64 -12.76
C LYS A 495 -19.31 23.76 -13.57
N SER A 496 -20.14 22.73 -13.57
CA SER A 496 -21.46 22.75 -14.23
C SER A 496 -22.47 23.64 -13.49
N LEU A 497 -22.41 23.69 -12.16
CA LEU A 497 -23.24 24.60 -11.35
C LEU A 497 -22.78 26.06 -11.53
N PHE A 498 -21.46 26.29 -11.56
CA PHE A 498 -20.89 27.62 -11.82
C PHE A 498 -21.27 28.14 -13.22
N ASN A 499 -21.20 27.29 -14.25
CA ASN A 499 -21.60 27.68 -15.61
C ASN A 499 -23.11 27.97 -15.73
N LYS A 500 -23.97 27.28 -14.97
CA LYS A 500 -25.42 27.56 -14.93
C LYS A 500 -25.76 28.88 -14.23
N VAL A 501 -24.95 29.30 -13.25
CA VAL A 501 -25.11 30.60 -12.58
C VAL A 501 -24.56 31.74 -13.44
N VAL A 502 -23.52 31.49 -14.25
CA VAL A 502 -22.94 32.49 -15.15
C VAL A 502 -23.75 32.67 -16.45
N SER A 503 -24.56 31.68 -16.85
CA SER A 503 -25.45 31.77 -18.03
C SER A 503 -26.89 32.16 -17.71
N GLY A 504 -27.17 32.58 -16.47
CA GLY A 504 -28.49 33.00 -16.01
C GLY A 504 -28.53 34.50 -15.72
N ASP A 505 -28.37 35.31 -16.76
CA ASP A 505 -28.89 36.68 -16.86
C ASP A 505 -28.74 37.15 -18.32
N SER A 506 -29.78 36.85 -19.10
CA SER A 506 -30.24 37.63 -20.25
C SER A 506 -31.59 37.08 -20.73
#